data_AF-A0A167EFS2-F1
#
_entry.id   AF-A0A167EFS2-F1
#
_cell.length_a   1.000
_cell.length_b   1.000
_cell.length_c   1.000
_cell.angle_alpha   90.00
_cell.angle_beta   90.00
_cell.angle_gamma   90.00
#
_symmetry.space_group_name_H-M   'P 1'
#
loop_
_entity.id
_entity.type
_entity.pdbx_description
1 polymer ?
#
loop_
_entity_poly.entity_id
_entity_poly.type
_entity_poly.pdbx_seq_one_letter_code
_entity_poly.pdbx_strand_id
1 'polypeptide(L)'
;MSKANEKKLNVEYYGDDVSVIPKEDDVLITEDNKFGQTERSLKSRHVQFIALGGCIGTGLFVGSGAILQNGPGSLLCAYILMSFVIWSVNNTLGEMTTYLPVKGNSPGLMIGRYACPDLSFAANYIYVYSFALLVPSECVAGAIVVEYCKS
;
A
#
# COMPACT_ATOMS: atom_id res chain seq x y z
N MET A 1 -58.70 10.31 23.54
CA MET A 1 -58.63 9.43 22.35
C MET A 1 -57.80 10.17 21.31
N SER A 2 -56.71 9.69 20.72
CA SER A 2 -56.32 8.32 20.44
C SER A 2 -54.84 8.31 20.03
N LYS A 3 -54.05 7.53 20.77
CA LYS A 3 -52.80 6.82 20.42
C LYS A 3 -51.67 7.57 19.70
N ALA A 4 -50.65 7.86 20.52
CA ALA A 4 -49.24 7.86 20.14
C ALA A 4 -48.91 6.60 19.31
N ASN A 5 -48.31 6.79 18.13
CA ASN A 5 -47.83 5.69 17.30
C ASN A 5 -46.31 5.73 17.29
N GLU A 6 -45.76 4.91 18.18
CA GLU A 6 -44.36 4.62 18.40
C GLU A 6 -43.80 3.96 17.13
N LYS A 7 -43.23 4.78 16.24
CA LYS A 7 -42.45 4.29 15.11
C LYS A 7 -41.14 3.72 15.68
N LYS A 8 -41.15 2.41 15.97
CA LYS A 8 -39.93 1.67 16.31
C LYS A 8 -38.93 1.85 15.17
N LEU A 9 -37.92 2.66 15.42
CA LEU A 9 -36.74 2.79 14.59
C LEU A 9 -35.95 1.48 14.80
N ASN A 10 -36.22 0.48 13.95
CA ASN A 10 -35.36 -0.70 13.88
C ASN A 10 -34.06 -0.28 13.21
N VAL A 11 -33.12 0.23 14.03
CA VAL A 11 -31.74 0.43 13.64
C VAL A 11 -31.08 -0.94 13.69
N GLU A 12 -31.11 -1.65 12.57
CA GLU A 12 -30.22 -2.77 12.36
C GLU A 12 -28.84 -2.17 12.09
N TYR A 13 -27.98 -2.20 13.12
CA TYR A 13 -26.59 -1.80 13.01
C TYR A 13 -25.85 -2.84 12.18
N TYR A 14 -25.79 -2.60 10.87
CA TYR A 14 -24.74 -3.17 10.04
C TYR A 14 -23.78 -2.02 9.72
N GLY A 15 -22.56 -2.10 10.28
CA GLY A 15 -21.48 -1.20 9.89
C GLY A 15 -21.24 -1.29 8.39
N ASP A 16 -20.84 -0.19 7.77
CA ASP A 16 -20.70 -0.12 6.30
C ASP A 16 -20.68 1.29 5.70
N ASP A 17 -21.50 2.25 6.16
CA ASP A 17 -21.65 3.53 5.44
C ASP A 17 -22.63 4.50 6.10
N VAL A 18 -22.11 5.59 6.68
CA VAL A 18 -22.90 6.79 6.98
C VAL A 18 -22.66 7.82 5.88
N SER A 19 -23.60 7.93 4.96
CA SER A 19 -24.01 9.25 4.45
C SER A 19 -25.54 9.30 4.41
N VAL A 20 -26.11 10.04 5.35
CA VAL A 20 -27.54 10.34 5.42
C VAL A 20 -27.82 11.43 4.37
N ILE A 21 -28.57 11.13 3.33
CA ILE A 21 -29.20 12.15 2.48
C ILE A 21 -30.72 11.87 2.43
N PRO A 22 -31.57 12.85 2.77
CA PRO A 22 -33.02 12.68 2.78
C PRO A 22 -33.55 12.47 1.37
N LYS A 23 -34.59 11.65 1.25
CA LYS A 23 -35.24 11.30 -0.01
C LYS A 23 -36.33 12.33 -0.33
N GLU A 24 -36.09 13.23 -1.28
CA GLU A 24 -37.08 13.63 -2.28
C GLU A 24 -36.41 14.42 -3.42
N ASP A 25 -36.66 13.97 -4.65
CA ASP A 25 -36.54 14.67 -5.93
C ASP A 25 -35.26 15.47 -6.23
N ASP A 26 -34.16 14.78 -6.56
CA ASP A 26 -33.30 15.25 -7.64
C ASP A 26 -32.42 14.11 -8.18
N VAL A 27 -32.31 14.11 -9.50
CA VAL A 27 -31.51 13.19 -10.31
C VAL A 27 -30.02 13.41 -9.99
N LEU A 28 -29.53 12.77 -8.93
CA LEU A 28 -28.11 12.53 -8.76
C LEU A 28 -27.84 11.18 -9.41
N ILE A 29 -27.28 11.22 -10.62
CA ILE A 29 -26.62 10.08 -11.22
C ILE A 29 -25.53 9.69 -10.22
N THR A 30 -25.80 8.66 -9.41
CA THR A 30 -24.79 8.00 -8.59
C THR A 30 -23.77 7.45 -9.57
N GLU A 31 -22.68 8.19 -9.78
CA GLU A 31 -21.52 7.83 -10.60
C GLU A 31 -20.75 6.63 -10.01
N ASP A 32 -21.31 5.88 -9.06
CA ASP A 32 -20.64 4.75 -8.40
C ASP A 32 -20.64 3.45 -9.22
N ASN A 33 -21.17 3.48 -10.47
CA ASN A 33 -21.15 2.36 -11.41
C ASN A 33 -20.25 2.58 -12.65
N LYS A 34 -19.35 3.59 -12.66
CA LYS A 34 -18.45 3.78 -13.81
C LYS A 34 -17.26 2.82 -13.84
N PHE A 35 -16.93 2.17 -12.73
CA PHE A 35 -15.89 1.16 -12.65
C PHE A 35 -16.54 -0.13 -12.15
N GLY A 36 -16.71 -1.13 -13.03
CA GLY A 36 -17.27 -2.42 -12.64
C GLY A 36 -16.58 -2.97 -11.40
N GLN A 37 -17.35 -3.62 -10.52
CA GLN A 37 -16.79 -4.24 -9.32
C GLN A 37 -15.74 -5.27 -9.73
N THR A 38 -14.50 -5.09 -9.27
CA THR A 38 -13.42 -6.04 -9.52
C THR A 38 -13.68 -7.32 -8.74
N GLU A 39 -13.83 -8.43 -9.45
CA GLU A 39 -13.94 -9.77 -8.87
C GLU A 39 -12.67 -10.11 -8.06
N ARG A 40 -12.84 -10.37 -6.75
CA ARG A 40 -11.74 -10.79 -5.88
C ARG A 40 -11.39 -12.25 -6.12
N SER A 41 -10.67 -12.52 -7.21
CA SER A 41 -10.21 -13.88 -7.59
C SER A 41 -8.78 -14.22 -7.11
N LEU A 42 -8.03 -13.24 -6.59
CA LEU A 42 -6.66 -13.45 -6.10
C LEU A 42 -6.65 -14.20 -4.76
N LYS A 43 -6.19 -15.46 -4.82
CA LYS A 43 -5.92 -16.28 -3.63
C LYS A 43 -4.73 -15.71 -2.83
N SER A 44 -4.73 -15.89 -1.52
CA SER A 44 -3.65 -15.44 -0.60
C SER A 44 -2.24 -15.83 -1.07
N ARG A 45 -2.07 -17.03 -1.64
CA ARG A 45 -0.80 -17.49 -2.22
C ARG A 45 -0.28 -16.61 -3.36
N HIS A 46 -1.16 -16.12 -4.24
CA HIS A 46 -0.75 -15.24 -5.34
C HIS A 46 -0.24 -13.89 -4.81
N VAL A 47 -0.92 -13.36 -3.79
CA VAL A 47 -0.52 -12.10 -3.14
C VAL A 47 0.85 -12.25 -2.47
N GLN A 48 1.11 -13.38 -1.81
CA GLN A 48 2.43 -13.67 -1.23
C GLN A 48 3.53 -13.75 -2.29
N PHE A 49 3.28 -14.40 -3.43
CA PHE A 49 4.26 -14.45 -4.52
C PHE A 49 4.50 -13.08 -5.17
N ILE A 50 3.48 -12.24 -5.31
CA ILE A 50 3.63 -10.86 -5.78
C ILE A 50 4.50 -10.06 -4.80
N ALA A 51 4.24 -10.19 -3.51
CA ALA A 51 5.03 -9.52 -2.48
C ALA A 51 6.50 -9.97 -2.50
N LEU A 52 6.77 -11.27 -2.57
CA LEU A 52 8.13 -11.81 -2.67
C LEU A 52 8.84 -11.36 -3.95
N GLY A 53 8.13 -11.34 -5.08
CA GLY A 53 8.67 -10.88 -6.36
C GLY A 53 9.05 -9.40 -6.37
N GLY A 54 8.31 -8.56 -5.64
CA GLY A 54 8.64 -7.13 -5.50
C GLY A 54 9.83 -6.85 -4.56
N CYS A 55 10.06 -7.72 -3.57
CA CYS A 55 11.15 -7.53 -2.60
C CYS A 55 12.51 -8.08 -3.08
N ILE A 56 12.53 -9.04 -4.00
CA ILE A 56 13.76 -9.62 -4.56
C ILE A 56 14.14 -8.84 -5.83
N GLY A 57 14.99 -7.82 -5.67
CA GLY A 57 15.44 -6.95 -6.76
C GLY A 57 16.94 -7.08 -7.08
N THR A 58 17.39 -6.38 -8.12
CA THR A 58 18.80 -6.35 -8.53
C THR A 58 19.71 -5.71 -7.47
N GLY A 59 19.17 -4.79 -6.68
CA GLY A 59 19.88 -4.15 -5.57
C GLY A 59 20.45 -5.13 -4.53
N LEU A 60 19.78 -6.27 -4.32
CA LEU A 60 20.31 -7.33 -3.44
C LEU A 60 21.62 -7.89 -3.99
N PHE A 61 21.68 -8.19 -5.28
CA PHE A 61 22.83 -8.84 -5.93
C PHE A 61 23.97 -7.87 -6.21
N VAL A 62 23.66 -6.70 -6.79
CA VAL A 62 24.67 -5.68 -7.10
C VAL A 62 25.24 -5.06 -5.82
N GLY A 63 24.39 -4.82 -4.82
CA GLY A 63 24.81 -4.24 -3.54
C GLY A 63 25.61 -5.24 -2.67
N SER A 64 25.18 -6.51 -2.59
CA SER A 64 25.89 -7.52 -1.79
C SER A 64 27.29 -7.81 -2.32
N GLY A 65 27.48 -7.85 -3.64
CA GLY A 65 28.80 -8.06 -4.26
C GLY A 65 29.83 -7.00 -3.86
N ALA A 66 29.42 -5.73 -3.82
CA ALA A 66 30.29 -4.63 -3.39
C ALA A 66 30.64 -4.70 -1.90
N ILE A 67 29.68 -5.04 -1.05
CA ILE A 67 29.87 -5.08 0.41
C ILE A 67 30.69 -6.31 0.82
N LEU A 68 30.57 -7.43 0.11
CA LEU A 68 31.30 -8.66 0.41
C LEU A 68 32.83 -8.49 0.33
N GLN A 69 33.33 -7.53 -0.45
CA GLN A 69 34.75 -7.16 -0.47
C GLN A 69 35.28 -6.71 0.90
N ASN A 70 34.41 -6.19 1.76
CA ASN A 70 34.73 -5.75 3.12
C ASN A 70 34.53 -6.88 4.17
N GLY A 71 34.31 -8.12 3.73
CA GLY A 71 34.14 -9.30 4.56
C GLY A 71 32.67 -9.68 4.83
N PRO A 72 32.39 -10.96 5.14
CA PRO A 72 31.02 -11.48 5.28
C PRO A 72 30.28 -11.01 6.54
N GLY A 73 31.02 -10.63 7.59
CA GLY A 73 30.42 -10.19 8.86
C GLY A 73 29.70 -8.84 8.77
N SER A 74 30.25 -7.89 8.00
CA SER A 74 29.66 -6.56 7.81
C SER A 74 28.34 -6.65 7.03
N LEU A 75 28.31 -7.51 6.01
CA LEU A 75 27.12 -7.81 5.21
C LEU A 75 25.98 -8.35 6.09
N LEU A 76 26.25 -9.37 6.90
CA LEU A 76 25.25 -9.98 7.78
C LEU A 76 24.71 -9.00 8.82
N CYS A 77 25.59 -8.22 9.47
CA CYS A 77 25.17 -7.19 10.43
C CYS A 77 24.29 -6.12 9.76
N ALA A 78 24.64 -5.65 8.56
CA ALA A 78 23.85 -4.66 7.84
C ALA A 78 22.45 -5.19 7.50
N TYR A 79 22.34 -6.45 7.04
CA TYR A 79 21.04 -7.06 6.75
C TYR A 79 20.18 -7.23 8.01
N ILE A 80 20.75 -7.66 9.14
CA ILE A 80 19.98 -7.81 10.39
C ILE A 80 19.46 -6.45 10.88
N LEU A 81 20.32 -5.43 10.89
CA LEU A 81 19.93 -4.09 11.35
C LEU A 81 18.82 -3.49 10.46
N MET A 82 18.97 -3.59 9.14
CA MET A 82 17.95 -3.08 8.22
C MET A 82 16.65 -3.88 8.30
N SER A 83 16.73 -5.20 8.45
CA SER A 83 15.54 -6.05 8.61
C SER A 83 14.76 -5.70 9.86
N PHE A 84 15.44 -5.37 10.96
CA PHE A 84 14.79 -4.93 12.19
C PHE A 84 14.00 -3.63 11.99
N VAL A 85 14.60 -2.63 11.34
CA VAL A 85 13.94 -1.34 11.04
C VAL A 85 12.71 -1.55 10.16
N ILE A 86 12.85 -2.31 9.07
CA ILE A 86 11.76 -2.60 8.13
C ILE A 86 10.64 -3.39 8.83
N TRP A 87 10.98 -4.32 9.71
CA TRP A 87 9.99 -5.09 10.48
C TRP A 87 9.17 -4.18 11.40
N SER A 88 9.80 -3.23 12.11
CA SER A 88 9.08 -2.27 12.95
C SER A 88 8.11 -1.40 12.14
N VAL A 89 8.55 -0.89 10.97
CA VAL A 89 7.69 -0.07 10.08
C VAL A 89 6.50 -0.88 9.56
N ASN A 90 6.73 -2.12 9.10
CA ASN A 90 5.66 -2.97 8.59
C ASN A 90 4.66 -3.38 9.68
N ASN A 91 5.10 -3.54 10.93
CA ASN A 91 4.19 -3.82 12.03
C ASN A 91 3.21 -2.66 12.27
N THR A 92 3.71 -1.42 12.33
CA THR A 92 2.86 -0.22 12.45
C THR A 92 1.94 -0.04 11.24
N LEU A 93 2.45 -0.29 10.03
CA LEU A 93 1.63 -0.23 8.82
C LEU A 93 0.54 -1.32 8.79
N GLY A 94 0.82 -2.50 9.36
CA GLY A 94 -0.14 -3.59 9.51
C GLY A 94 -1.29 -3.23 10.46
N GLU A 95 -0.98 -2.62 11.61
CA GLU A 95 -1.99 -2.10 12.53
C GLU A 95 -2.86 -1.01 11.86
N MET A 96 -2.23 -0.11 11.11
CA MET A 96 -2.92 0.92 10.31
C MET A 96 -3.86 0.30 9.26
N THR A 97 -3.40 -0.74 8.55
CA THR A 97 -4.18 -1.36 7.45
C THR A 97 -5.35 -2.21 7.94
N THR A 98 -5.21 -2.85 9.10
CA THR A 98 -6.29 -3.67 9.68
C THR A 98 -7.35 -2.85 10.41
N TYR A 99 -6.98 -1.67 10.95
CA TYR A 99 -7.91 -0.79 11.65
C TYR A 99 -8.97 -0.17 10.72
N LEU A 100 -8.58 0.23 9.50
CA LEU A 100 -9.51 0.81 8.52
C LEU A 100 -9.23 0.27 7.11
N PRO A 101 -9.90 -0.81 6.67
CA PRO A 101 -9.63 -1.42 5.38
C PRO A 101 -10.23 -0.58 4.24
N VAL A 102 -9.43 0.28 3.62
CA VAL A 102 -9.89 1.12 2.51
C VAL A 102 -9.78 0.38 1.17
N LYS A 103 -10.80 0.53 0.31
CA LYS A 103 -10.79 -0.01 -1.05
C LYS A 103 -9.82 0.82 -1.90
N GLY A 104 -8.71 0.20 -2.31
CA GLY A 104 -7.62 0.85 -3.05
C GLY A 104 -6.48 1.25 -2.13
N ASN A 105 -5.28 0.70 -2.36
CA ASN A 105 -4.09 1.02 -1.58
C ASN A 105 -3.37 2.21 -2.20
N SER A 106 -3.45 3.39 -1.58
CA SER A 106 -2.61 4.52 -1.94
C SER A 106 -2.00 5.17 -0.69
N PRO A 107 -0.69 5.44 -0.68
CA PRO A 107 -0.02 6.05 0.48
C PRO A 107 -0.64 7.37 0.89
N GLY A 108 -1.02 8.22 -0.08
CA GLY A 108 -1.69 9.49 0.21
C GLY A 108 -3.02 9.33 0.94
N LEU A 109 -3.87 8.38 0.55
CA LEU A 109 -5.15 8.16 1.22
C LEU A 109 -4.97 7.69 2.67
N MET A 110 -3.98 6.82 2.90
CA MET A 110 -3.63 6.32 4.23
C MET A 110 -3.08 7.48 5.09
N ILE A 111 -2.13 8.26 4.59
CA ILE A 111 -1.50 9.35 5.36
C ILE A 111 -2.49 10.49 5.64
N GLY A 112 -3.36 10.82 4.68
CA GLY A 112 -4.36 11.88 4.83
C GLY A 112 -5.41 11.59 5.91
N ARG A 113 -5.60 10.31 6.25
CA ARG A 113 -6.54 9.86 7.29
C ARG A 113 -5.92 9.82 8.69
N TYR A 114 -4.61 9.55 8.82
CA TYR A 114 -3.94 9.37 10.12
C TYR A 114 -3.09 10.56 10.57
N ALA A 115 -2.61 11.39 9.64
CA ALA A 115 -1.75 12.52 9.93
C ALA A 115 -2.40 13.86 9.53
N CYS A 116 -2.23 14.29 8.28
CA CYS A 116 -2.84 15.50 7.75
C CYS A 116 -2.92 15.50 6.21
N PRO A 117 -3.82 16.30 5.60
CA PRO A 117 -3.96 16.40 4.14
C PRO A 117 -2.71 16.91 3.42
N ASP A 118 -1.95 17.83 4.01
CA ASP A 118 -0.75 18.39 3.37
C ASP A 118 0.40 17.38 3.30
N LEU A 119 0.56 16.56 4.35
CA LEU A 119 1.54 15.48 4.37
C LEU A 119 1.18 14.38 3.37
N SER A 120 -0.12 14.12 3.18
CA SER A 120 -0.61 13.19 2.16
C SER A 120 -0.20 13.60 0.75
N PHE A 121 -0.35 14.88 0.43
CA PHE A 121 0.09 15.44 -0.84
C PHE A 121 1.60 15.25 -1.00
N ALA A 122 2.41 15.71 -0.04
CA ALA A 122 3.86 15.59 -0.08
C ALA A 122 4.34 14.13 -0.21
N ALA A 123 3.76 13.21 0.56
CA ALA A 123 4.09 11.79 0.52
C ALA A 123 3.78 11.15 -0.84
N ASN A 124 2.70 11.56 -1.50
CA ASN A 124 2.39 11.10 -2.85
C ASN A 124 3.46 11.54 -3.88
N TYR A 125 3.98 12.76 -3.79
CA TYR A 125 5.09 13.18 -4.67
C TYR A 125 6.33 12.34 -4.42
N ILE A 126 6.73 12.17 -3.16
CA ILE A 126 7.90 11.35 -2.79
C ILE A 126 7.73 9.91 -3.29
N TYR A 127 6.52 9.36 -3.18
CA TYR A 127 6.19 8.03 -3.69
C TYR A 127 6.35 7.94 -5.21
N VAL A 128 5.79 8.87 -5.97
CA VAL A 128 5.95 8.91 -7.45
C VAL A 128 7.41 9.05 -7.85
N TYR A 129 8.17 9.93 -7.19
CA TYR A 129 9.61 10.08 -7.45
C TYR A 129 10.39 8.80 -7.15
N SER A 130 10.01 8.04 -6.12
CA SER A 130 10.66 6.79 -5.77
C SER A 130 10.54 5.75 -6.89
N PHE A 131 9.36 5.63 -7.53
CA PHE A 131 9.20 4.76 -8.71
C PHE A 131 9.90 5.31 -9.95
N ALA A 132 9.91 6.63 -10.14
CA ALA A 132 10.60 7.25 -11.27
C ALA A 132 12.12 7.01 -11.23
N LEU A 133 12.73 7.02 -10.04
CA LEU A 133 14.16 6.73 -9.85
C LEU A 133 14.49 5.24 -9.83
N LEU A 134 13.52 4.38 -9.51
CA LEU A 134 13.70 2.93 -9.52
C LEU A 134 14.00 2.40 -10.93
N VAL A 135 13.26 2.85 -11.95
CA VAL A 135 13.44 2.41 -13.34
C VAL A 135 14.88 2.58 -13.85
N PRO A 136 15.50 3.77 -13.81
CA PRO A 136 16.88 3.94 -14.26
C PRO A 136 17.88 3.18 -13.38
N SER A 137 17.62 3.01 -12.08
CA SER A 137 18.48 2.20 -11.20
C SER A 137 18.56 0.75 -11.68
N GLU A 138 17.43 0.15 -12.04
CA GLU A 138 17.38 -1.21 -12.60
C GLU A 138 18.07 -1.29 -13.97
N CYS A 139 17.97 -0.24 -14.82
CA CYS A 139 18.69 -0.19 -16.09
C CYS A 139 20.21 -0.16 -15.92
N VAL A 140 20.71 0.63 -14.95
CA VAL A 140 22.15 0.70 -14.65
C VAL A 140 22.65 -0.64 -14.09
N ALA A 141 21.88 -1.25 -13.19
CA ALA A 141 22.20 -2.60 -12.69
C ALA A 141 22.28 -3.63 -13.82
N GLY A 142 21.33 -3.59 -14.77
CA GLY A 142 21.34 -4.45 -15.96
C GLY A 142 22.58 -4.22 -16.85
N ALA A 143 22.99 -2.97 -17.04
CA ALA A 143 24.19 -2.64 -17.82
C ALA A 143 25.47 -3.24 -17.20
N ILE A 144 25.61 -3.15 -15.86
CA ILE A 144 26.74 -3.73 -15.12
C ILE A 144 26.79 -5.26 -15.30
N VAL A 145 25.63 -5.93 -15.26
CA VAL A 145 25.56 -7.39 -15.44
C VAL A 145 26.00 -7.78 -16.86
N VAL A 146 25.59 -7.05 -17.89
CA VAL A 146 26.00 -7.31 -19.28
C VAL A 146 27.51 -7.11 -19.48
N GLU A 147 28.09 -6.07 -18.85
CA GLU A 147 29.54 -5.83 -18.87
C GLU A 147 30.31 -6.95 -18.17
N TYR A 148 29.82 -7.43 -17.02
CA TYR A 148 30.39 -8.58 -16.33
C TYR A 148 30.39 -9.85 -17.20
N CYS A 149 29.33 -10.10 -17.99
CA CYS A 149 29.26 -11.26 -18.88
C CYS A 149 30.14 -11.16 -20.13
N LYS A 150 30.66 -9.97 -20.46
CA LYS A 150 31.55 -9.75 -21.61
C LYS A 150 33.03 -9.89 -21.27
N SER A 151 33.36 -9.88 -19.97
CA SER A 151 34.71 -10.07 -19.42
C SER A 151 35.01 -11.56 -19.22
#